data_AF-A0A2N2S777-F1
#
_entry.id   AF-A0A2N2S777-F1
#
_cell.length_a   1.000
_cell.length_b   1.000
_cell.length_c   1.000
_cell.angle_alpha   90.00
_cell.angle_beta   90.00
_cell.angle_gamma   90.00
#
_symmetry.space_group_name_H-M   'P 1'
#
loop_
_entity.id
_entity.type
_entity.pdbx_description
1 polymer ?
#
loop_
_entity_poly.entity_id
_entity_poly.type
_entity_poly.pdbx_seq_one_letter_code
_entity_poly.pdbx_strand_id
1 'polypeptide(L)'
;MSLGPVMLDVEGTELNADDIRRLRHPLVGGVILFARNFTSCAQLKALTGAIHEVRKPPLLIAVDHEGGRVQRFREGFTRIPPMREFGKLWDEHPKKARQLAEEVGWILAA
;
A
#
# COMPACT_ATOMS: atom_id res chain seq x y z
N MET A 1 5.68 -1.02 -24.13
CA MET A 1 5.45 -2.34 -23.53
C MET A 1 4.36 -2.21 -22.47
N SER A 2 3.42 -3.14 -22.41
CA SER A 2 2.40 -3.19 -21.35
C SER A 2 3.00 -3.72 -20.05
N LEU A 3 2.28 -3.56 -18.93
CA LEU A 3 2.62 -4.23 -17.68
C LEU A 3 2.45 -5.74 -17.81
N GLY A 4 3.33 -6.50 -17.15
CA GLY A 4 3.21 -7.97 -17.10
C GLY A 4 2.18 -8.43 -16.06
N PRO A 5 1.82 -9.72 -16.03
CA PRO A 5 0.76 -10.22 -15.16
C PRO A 5 1.22 -10.53 -13.73
N VAL A 6 2.52 -10.49 -13.44
CA VAL A 6 3.07 -10.91 -12.14
C VAL A 6 3.19 -9.71 -11.20
N MET A 7 2.65 -9.87 -10.00
CA MET A 7 2.92 -9.03 -8.84
C MET A 7 3.86 -9.78 -7.89
N LEU A 8 4.90 -9.10 -7.40
CA LEU A 8 5.87 -9.65 -6.45
C LEU A 8 6.20 -8.63 -5.36
N ASP A 9 7.05 -8.99 -4.42
CA ASP A 9 7.51 -8.13 -3.34
C ASP A 9 9.01 -7.79 -3.46
N VAL A 10 9.49 -6.89 -2.61
CA VAL A 10 10.92 -6.57 -2.44
C VAL A 10 11.35 -6.91 -1.03
N GLU A 11 12.63 -7.18 -0.85
CA GLU A 11 13.14 -7.79 0.39
C GLU A 11 13.02 -6.84 1.59
N GLY A 12 13.44 -5.58 1.42
CA GLY A 12 13.58 -4.63 2.52
C GLY A 12 13.04 -3.23 2.23
N THR A 13 13.60 -2.25 2.92
CA THR A 13 13.24 -0.83 2.83
C THR A 13 13.91 -0.12 1.65
N GLU A 14 14.83 -0.78 0.98
CA GLU A 14 15.58 -0.28 -0.18
C GLU A 14 15.73 -1.43 -1.19
N LEU A 15 15.86 -1.08 -2.48
CA LEU A 15 16.05 -2.09 -3.52
C LEU A 15 17.49 -2.58 -3.51
N ASN A 16 17.66 -3.89 -3.47
CA ASN A 16 18.95 -4.51 -3.74
C ASN A 16 19.11 -4.86 -5.24
N ALA A 17 20.27 -5.40 -5.61
CA ALA A 17 20.56 -5.77 -7.00
C ALA A 17 19.61 -6.86 -7.54
N ASP A 18 19.20 -7.79 -6.70
CA ASP A 18 18.27 -8.87 -7.08
C ASP A 18 16.84 -8.38 -7.25
N ASP A 19 16.39 -7.43 -6.43
CA ASP A 19 15.13 -6.72 -6.62
C ASP A 19 15.13 -6.02 -7.98
N ILE A 20 16.15 -5.22 -8.27
CA ILE A 20 16.25 -4.49 -9.55
C ILE A 20 16.23 -5.46 -10.73
N ARG A 21 17.00 -6.55 -10.65
CA ARG A 21 17.04 -7.59 -11.69
C ARG A 21 15.66 -8.20 -11.93
N ARG A 22 14.92 -8.56 -10.86
CA ARG A 22 13.56 -9.13 -10.95
C ARG A 22 12.55 -8.12 -11.50
N LEU A 23 12.57 -6.89 -10.99
CA LEU A 23 11.65 -5.82 -11.39
C LEU A 23 11.79 -5.42 -12.87
N ARG A 24 12.99 -5.57 -13.46
CA ARG A 24 13.19 -5.37 -14.92
C ARG A 24 12.56 -6.46 -15.79
N HIS A 25 12.22 -7.61 -15.24
CA HIS A 25 11.69 -8.73 -16.03
C HIS A 25 10.33 -8.36 -16.65
N PRO A 26 10.10 -8.61 -17.95
CA PRO A 26 8.91 -8.13 -18.66
C PRO A 26 7.59 -8.66 -18.09
N LEU A 27 7.59 -9.84 -17.48
CA LEU A 27 6.39 -10.42 -16.84
C LEU A 27 6.01 -9.75 -15.52
N VAL A 28 6.89 -8.94 -14.92
CA VAL A 28 6.55 -8.18 -13.71
C VAL A 28 5.75 -6.94 -14.12
N GLY A 29 4.58 -6.78 -13.51
CA GLY A 29 3.70 -5.62 -13.70
C GLY A 29 3.41 -4.86 -12.42
N GLY A 30 3.72 -5.42 -11.25
CA GLY A 30 3.50 -4.71 -9.98
C GLY A 30 4.35 -5.20 -8.82
N VAL A 31 4.38 -4.37 -7.78
CA VAL A 31 5.04 -4.62 -6.51
C VAL A 31 4.02 -4.46 -5.38
N ILE A 32 3.92 -5.44 -4.48
CA ILE A 32 3.16 -5.31 -3.23
C ILE A 32 4.12 -5.07 -2.06
N LEU A 33 3.84 -4.05 -1.26
CA LEU A 33 4.62 -3.67 -0.09
C LEU A 33 4.00 -4.23 1.20
N PHE A 34 4.87 -4.66 2.10
CA PHE A 34 4.53 -5.17 3.43
C PHE A 34 5.12 -4.31 4.54
N ALA A 35 4.82 -4.66 5.79
CA ALA A 35 5.35 -3.95 6.96
C ALA A 35 6.89 -3.91 7.00
N ARG A 36 7.58 -4.96 6.50
CA ARG A 36 9.06 -5.00 6.41
C ARG A 36 9.66 -3.98 5.45
N ASN A 37 8.86 -3.40 4.55
CA ASN A 37 9.31 -2.44 3.56
C ASN A 37 9.16 -0.97 4.02
N PHE A 38 8.77 -0.76 5.29
CA PHE A 38 8.42 0.56 5.82
C PHE A 38 9.11 0.87 7.14
N THR A 39 9.73 2.05 7.20
CA THR A 39 10.23 2.64 8.45
C THR A 39 9.75 4.08 8.65
N SER A 40 9.53 4.84 7.57
CA SER A 40 9.00 6.21 7.63
C SER A 40 8.39 6.64 6.28
N CYS A 41 7.55 7.68 6.27
CA CYS A 41 7.00 8.23 5.03
C CYS A 41 8.09 8.73 4.07
N ALA A 42 9.20 9.26 4.59
CA ALA A 42 10.32 9.70 3.77
C ALA A 42 11.03 8.52 3.09
N GLN A 43 11.31 7.45 3.84
CA GLN A 43 11.89 6.23 3.28
C GLN A 43 10.94 5.56 2.28
N LEU A 44 9.64 5.50 2.57
CA LEU A 44 8.65 4.92 1.66
C LEU A 44 8.62 5.65 0.31
N LYS A 45 8.66 7.00 0.33
CA LYS A 45 8.76 7.81 -0.90
C LYS A 45 10.03 7.51 -1.70
N ALA A 46 11.16 7.30 -1.01
CA ALA A 46 12.41 6.93 -1.67
C ALA A 46 12.31 5.54 -2.32
N LEU A 47 11.74 4.56 -1.61
CA LEU A 47 11.56 3.20 -2.13
C LEU A 47 10.61 3.16 -3.34
N THR A 48 9.44 3.80 -3.26
CA THR A 48 8.49 3.83 -4.39
C THR A 48 9.03 4.59 -5.58
N GLY A 49 9.78 5.68 -5.35
CA GLY A 49 10.54 6.38 -6.38
C GLY A 49 11.55 5.46 -7.07
N ALA A 50 12.37 4.76 -6.29
CA ALA A 50 13.34 3.81 -6.83
C ALA A 50 12.68 2.68 -7.65
N ILE A 51 11.54 2.14 -7.22
CA ILE A 51 10.77 1.12 -7.96
C ILE A 51 10.31 1.66 -9.31
N HIS A 52 9.77 2.88 -9.36
CA HIS A 52 9.30 3.50 -10.60
C HIS A 52 10.44 3.80 -11.58
N GLU A 53 11.66 4.10 -11.10
CA GLU A 53 12.82 4.35 -11.95
C GLU A 53 13.43 3.06 -12.57
N VAL A 54 13.08 1.87 -12.08
CA VAL A 54 13.67 0.61 -12.58
C VAL A 54 13.39 0.37 -14.07
N ARG A 55 12.20 0.74 -14.56
CA ARG A 55 11.75 0.50 -15.95
C ARG A 55 10.57 1.39 -16.36
N LYS A 56 10.29 1.41 -17.67
CA LYS A 56 9.09 2.03 -18.25
C LYS A 56 8.21 0.98 -18.96
N PRO A 57 6.87 1.03 -18.83
CA PRO A 57 6.09 1.91 -17.93
C PRO A 57 6.35 1.60 -16.45
N PRO A 58 6.08 2.56 -15.55
CA PRO A 58 6.26 2.35 -14.11
C PRO A 58 5.36 1.22 -13.62
N LEU A 59 5.88 0.40 -12.70
CA LEU A 59 5.16 -0.73 -12.12
C LEU A 59 4.02 -0.23 -11.23
N LEU A 60 2.92 -0.99 -11.16
CA LEU A 60 1.89 -0.74 -10.15
C LEU A 60 2.46 -1.02 -8.75
N ILE A 61 2.22 -0.14 -7.79
CA ILE A 61 2.60 -0.34 -6.40
C ILE A 61 1.33 -0.50 -5.56
N ALA A 62 1.28 -1.57 -4.77
CA ALA A 62 0.13 -1.94 -3.94
C ALA A 62 0.54 -2.17 -2.48
N VAL A 63 -0.42 -2.07 -1.56
CA VAL A 63 -0.25 -2.38 -0.13
C VAL A 63 -1.61 -2.73 0.48
N ASP A 64 -1.62 -3.66 1.44
CA ASP A 64 -2.82 -3.94 2.25
C ASP A 64 -2.98 -2.89 3.35
N HIS A 65 -3.71 -1.82 3.05
CA HIS A 65 -4.03 -0.76 4.00
C HIS A 65 -5.54 -0.77 4.27
N GLU A 66 -6.03 -1.73 5.03
CA GLU A 66 -7.47 -1.86 5.33
C GLU A 66 -7.85 -1.17 6.65
N GLY A 67 -6.92 -1.14 7.61
CA GLY A 67 -7.17 -0.67 8.97
C GLY A 67 -7.14 -1.78 10.02
N GLY A 68 -7.05 -1.36 11.28
CA GLY A 68 -6.94 -2.26 12.43
C GLY A 68 -5.70 -3.15 12.34
N ARG A 69 -5.92 -4.46 12.30
CA ARG A 69 -4.84 -5.46 12.22
C ARG A 69 -4.16 -5.51 10.85
N VAL A 70 -4.85 -5.07 9.79
CA VAL A 70 -4.34 -5.07 8.41
C VAL A 70 -4.04 -3.63 7.99
N GLN A 71 -3.08 -3.02 8.66
CA GLN A 71 -2.54 -1.71 8.29
C GLN A 71 -1.02 -1.80 8.33
N ARG A 72 -0.37 -1.89 7.16
CA ARG A 72 1.08 -2.11 7.08
C ARG A 72 1.89 -0.92 7.56
N PHE A 73 1.47 0.31 7.24
CA PHE A 73 2.17 1.54 7.61
C PHE A 73 1.40 2.26 8.70
N ARG A 74 2.06 2.60 9.81
CA ARG A 74 1.38 3.14 11.01
C ARG A 74 1.96 4.48 11.45
N GLU A 75 3.28 4.55 11.59
CA GLU A 75 3.93 5.80 11.97
C GLU A 75 3.87 6.79 10.81
N GLY A 76 3.40 8.01 11.08
CA GLY A 76 3.16 9.03 10.05
C GLY A 76 1.91 8.82 9.20
N PHE A 77 1.09 7.80 9.48
CA PHE A 77 -0.19 7.54 8.81
C PHE A 77 -1.35 7.66 9.80
N THR A 78 -2.54 7.98 9.29
CA THR A 78 -3.77 7.92 10.09
C THR A 78 -4.01 6.48 10.54
N ARG A 79 -4.29 6.28 11.83
CA ARG A 79 -4.68 4.96 12.35
C ARG A 79 -6.14 4.70 12.03
N ILE A 80 -6.39 3.74 11.16
CA ILE A 80 -7.74 3.40 10.72
C ILE A 80 -8.26 2.29 11.63
N PRO A 81 -9.48 2.41 12.18
CA PRO A 81 -10.04 1.37 13.04
C PRO A 81 -10.34 0.09 12.24
N PRO A 82 -10.44 -1.08 12.89
CA PRO A 82 -10.99 -2.26 12.24
C PRO A 82 -12.39 -1.99 11.68
N MET A 83 -12.70 -2.50 10.48
CA MET A 83 -13.99 -2.24 9.82
C MET A 83 -15.22 -2.63 10.65
N ARG A 84 -15.07 -3.57 11.59
CA ARG A 84 -16.13 -3.97 12.53
C ARG A 84 -16.62 -2.80 13.40
N GLU A 85 -15.79 -1.81 13.68
CA GLU A 85 -16.18 -0.63 14.47
C GLU A 85 -17.25 0.21 13.74
N PHE A 86 -17.17 0.33 12.40
CA PHE A 86 -18.23 0.97 11.63
C PHE A 86 -19.52 0.15 11.64
N GLY A 87 -19.42 -1.18 11.63
CA GLY A 87 -20.58 -2.07 11.77
C GLY A 87 -21.27 -1.92 13.13
N LYS A 88 -20.52 -1.80 14.24
CA LYS A 88 -21.11 -1.54 15.56
C LYS A 88 -21.80 -0.18 15.59
N LEU A 89 -21.14 0.84 15.02
CA LEU A 89 -21.72 2.17 14.94
C LEU A 89 -22.96 2.20 14.04
N TRP A 90 -23.03 1.36 13.02
CA TRP A 90 -24.19 1.26 12.14
C TRP A 90 -25.43 0.79 12.90
N ASP A 91 -25.28 -0.17 13.81
CA ASP A 91 -26.39 -0.73 14.60
C ASP A 91 -27.11 0.36 15.43
N GLU A 92 -26.40 1.41 15.84
CA GLU A 92 -26.94 2.51 16.65
C GLU A 92 -27.14 3.83 15.86
N HIS A 93 -26.26 4.13 14.91
CA HIS A 93 -26.13 5.44 14.25
C HIS A 93 -25.78 5.31 12.74
N PRO A 94 -26.68 4.79 11.88
CA PRO A 94 -26.37 4.40 10.51
C PRO A 94 -25.88 5.56 9.61
N LYS A 95 -26.43 6.76 9.76
CA LYS A 95 -25.98 7.95 9.00
C LYS A 95 -24.53 8.30 9.32
N LYS A 96 -24.17 8.29 10.60
CA LYS A 96 -22.80 8.59 11.06
C LYS A 96 -21.82 7.49 10.65
N ALA A 97 -22.24 6.23 10.75
CA ALA A 97 -21.42 5.09 10.30
C ALA A 97 -21.07 5.18 8.82
N ARG A 98 -22.06 5.50 7.97
CA ARG A 98 -21.83 5.70 6.53
C ARG A 98 -20.86 6.85 6.24
N GLN A 99 -21.07 8.00 6.89
CA GLN A 99 -20.21 9.17 6.72
C GLN A 99 -18.76 8.83 7.07
N LEU A 100 -18.52 8.22 8.24
CA LEU A 100 -17.17 7.88 8.68
C LEU A 100 -16.51 6.81 7.80
N ALA A 101 -17.28 5.83 7.32
CA ALA A 101 -16.76 4.82 6.38
C ALA A 101 -16.32 5.47 5.04
N GLU A 102 -17.07 6.46 4.56
CA GLU A 102 -16.69 7.24 3.37
C GLU A 102 -15.43 8.06 3.60
N GLU A 103 -15.34 8.79 4.73
CA GLU A 103 -14.14 9.55 5.11
C GLU A 103 -12.90 8.66 5.21
N VAL A 104 -13.04 7.45 5.76
CA VAL A 104 -11.95 6.46 5.78
C VAL A 104 -11.57 6.00 4.38
N GLY A 105 -12.53 5.79 3.48
CA GLY A 105 -12.26 5.48 2.08
C GLY A 105 -11.40 6.55 1.39
N TRP A 106 -11.67 7.83 1.68
CA TRP A 106 -10.85 8.94 1.18
C TRP A 106 -9.44 8.94 1.76
N ILE A 107 -9.29 8.69 3.07
CA ILE A 107 -7.97 8.59 3.73
C ILE A 107 -7.13 7.45 3.15
N LEU A 108 -7.78 6.33 2.78
CA LEU A 108 -7.10 5.19 2.15
C LEU A 108 -6.61 5.48 0.72
N ALA A 109 -7.26 6.40 0.01
CA ALA A 109 -6.93 6.75 -1.36
C ALA A 109 -5.91 7.90 -1.50
N ALA A 110 -5.65 8.65 -0.43
CA ALA A 110 -4.80 9.84 -0.40
C ALA A 110 -3.30 9.52 -0.26
#